data_AF-A0A7X8FKF5-F1
#
_entry.id   AF-A0A7X8FKF5-F1
#
_cell.length_a   1.000
_cell.length_b   1.000
_cell.length_c   1.000
_cell.angle_alpha   90.00
_cell.angle_beta   90.00
_cell.angle_gamma   90.00
#
_symmetry.space_group_name_H-M   'P 1'
#
loop_
_entity.id
_entity.type
_entity.pdbx_description
1 polymer ?
#
loop_
_entity_poly.entity_id
_entity_poly.type
_entity_poly.pdbx_seq_one_letter_code
_entity_poly.pdbx_strand_id
1 'polypeptide(L)'
;MLEILFEDNHLIAVLKKPTDLSQGDRTGDEAIDAAVKNYIALKYKKPGAVFLGLIHRLDRPAGGVLLFARTSKALGRMNEIFRTREVRKTYLAIVGERPPEDEDTLTHFLKKNEKQNKTYVYDSEVKGSKKASMSYRLAGRSRRFFLLEVELHTGRHHQIRAQLAKIGCPIKGDLKYGYSRSNEDGSICLLARRLEFIHPVKKEKVIITAPLPEGDAWKLFRNVEV
;
A
#
# COMPACT_ATOMS: atom_id res chain seq x y z
N MET A 1 -5.88 -0.24 -19.07
CA MET A 1 -4.70 0.56 -19.46
C MET A 1 -3.84 0.78 -18.23
N LEU A 2 -2.54 0.56 -18.33
CA LEU A 2 -1.58 0.77 -17.25
C LEU A 2 -1.38 2.28 -17.05
N GLU A 3 -1.50 2.76 -15.81
CA GLU A 3 -1.32 4.17 -15.48
C GLU A 3 0.04 4.38 -14.81
N ILE A 4 0.89 5.19 -15.45
CA ILE A 4 2.24 5.49 -14.98
C ILE A 4 2.20 6.77 -14.13
N LEU A 5 2.61 6.66 -12.87
CA LEU A 5 2.66 7.78 -11.91
C LEU A 5 4.04 8.45 -11.88
N PHE A 6 5.09 7.69 -12.18
CA PHE A 6 6.47 8.16 -12.23
C PHE A 6 7.28 7.25 -13.13
N GLU A 7 8.18 7.80 -13.94
CA GLU A 7 9.07 6.99 -14.77
C GLU A 7 10.39 7.73 -15.04
N ASP A 8 11.50 7.05 -14.79
CA ASP A 8 12.82 7.47 -15.25
C ASP A 8 13.68 6.26 -15.61
N ASN A 9 14.96 6.45 -15.91
CA ASN A 9 15.87 5.36 -16.33
C ASN A 9 16.02 4.23 -15.29
N HIS A 10 15.74 4.48 -14.01
CA HIS A 10 16.03 3.56 -12.92
C HIS A 10 14.78 3.02 -12.24
N LEU A 11 13.71 3.81 -12.18
CA LEU A 11 12.49 3.50 -11.45
C LEU A 11 11.25 3.73 -12.32
N ILE A 12 10.20 2.98 -12.02
CA ILE A 12 8.86 3.21 -12.58
C ILE A 12 7.83 2.94 -11.49
N ALA A 13 6.91 3.89 -11.28
CA ALA A 13 5.77 3.71 -10.39
C ALA A 13 4.49 3.73 -11.19
N VAL A 14 3.56 2.87 -10.80
CA VAL A 14 2.26 2.73 -11.45
C VAL A 14 1.14 2.83 -10.43
N LEU A 15 -0.05 3.22 -10.89
CA LEU A 15 -1.26 3.08 -10.10
C LEU A 15 -1.70 1.62 -10.17
N LYS A 16 -1.51 0.89 -9.07
CA LYS A 16 -2.11 -0.43 -8.89
C LYS A 16 -3.59 -0.24 -8.58
N LYS A 17 -4.49 -0.83 -9.38
CA LYS A 17 -5.91 -0.83 -9.03
C LYS A 17 -6.16 -1.84 -7.90
N PRO A 18 -7.21 -1.64 -7.09
CA PRO A 18 -7.67 -2.70 -6.19
C PRO A 18 -7.90 -4.00 -6.97
N THR A 19 -7.71 -5.13 -6.28
CA THR A 19 -7.82 -6.52 -6.79
C THR A 19 -6.77 -6.99 -7.78
N ASP A 20 -6.04 -6.08 -8.44
CA ASP A 20 -4.86 -6.42 -9.25
C ASP A 20 -3.81 -7.18 -8.42
N LEU A 21 -3.10 -8.12 -9.06
CA LEU A 21 -1.91 -8.74 -8.48
C LEU A 21 -0.68 -7.85 -8.65
N SER A 22 0.08 -7.67 -7.56
CA SER A 22 1.37 -6.95 -7.61
C SER A 22 2.46 -7.75 -8.34
N GLN A 23 2.37 -9.09 -8.29
CA GLN A 23 3.26 -10.05 -8.94
C GLN A 23 2.48 -11.36 -9.14
N GLY A 24 2.80 -12.10 -10.20
CA GLY A 24 2.15 -13.38 -10.49
C GLY A 24 2.22 -14.32 -9.29
N ASP A 25 1.11 -14.99 -9.00
CA ASP A 25 1.00 -16.00 -7.96
C ASP A 25 0.45 -17.32 -8.54
N ARG A 26 0.07 -18.26 -7.67
CA ARG A 26 -0.44 -19.58 -8.07
C ARG A 26 -1.81 -19.55 -8.74
N THR A 27 -2.47 -18.38 -8.80
CA THR A 27 -3.82 -18.25 -9.40
C THR A 27 -3.79 -18.17 -10.93
N GLY A 28 -2.65 -17.81 -11.53
CA GLY A 28 -2.51 -17.64 -12.97
C GLY A 28 -3.01 -16.29 -13.52
N ASP A 29 -3.50 -15.39 -12.66
CA ASP A 29 -3.91 -14.05 -13.06
C ASP A 29 -2.72 -13.23 -13.58
N GLU A 30 -2.94 -12.42 -14.62
CA GLU A 30 -1.91 -11.53 -15.15
C GLU A 30 -1.59 -10.43 -14.13
N ALA A 31 -0.36 -10.45 -13.62
CA ALA A 31 0.08 -9.47 -12.66
C ALA A 31 0.55 -8.18 -13.31
N ILE A 32 0.46 -7.08 -12.56
CA ILE A 32 0.83 -5.75 -13.04
C ILE A 32 2.29 -5.67 -13.49
N ASP A 33 3.18 -6.55 -12.99
CA ASP A 33 4.57 -6.60 -13.43
C ASP A 33 4.72 -7.04 -14.90
N ALA A 34 3.84 -7.92 -15.40
CA ALA A 34 3.81 -8.32 -16.81
C ALA A 34 3.39 -7.14 -17.70
N ALA A 35 2.32 -6.43 -17.32
CA ALA A 35 1.86 -5.22 -18.01
C ALA A 35 2.95 -4.13 -18.05
N VAL A 36 3.67 -3.91 -16.95
CA VAL A 36 4.78 -2.94 -16.87
C VAL A 36 5.95 -3.37 -17.76
N LYS A 37 6.32 -4.66 -17.77
CA LYS A 37 7.37 -5.19 -18.67
C LYS A 37 6.99 -4.98 -20.12
N ASN A 38 5.75 -5.28 -20.50
CA ASN A 38 5.26 -5.09 -21.86
C ASN A 38 5.30 -3.60 -22.26
N TYR A 39 4.82 -2.70 -21.40
CA TYR A 39 4.90 -1.26 -21.62
C TYR A 39 6.34 -0.79 -21.87
N ILE A 40 7.31 -1.22 -21.04
CA ILE A 40 8.72 -0.86 -21.23
C ILE A 40 9.29 -1.45 -22.53
N ALA A 41 8.93 -2.69 -22.87
CA ALA A 41 9.40 -3.35 -24.09
C ALA A 41 8.98 -2.54 -25.34
N LEU A 42 7.69 -2.19 -25.41
CA LEU A 42 7.10 -1.43 -26.51
C LEU A 42 7.65 0.00 -26.58
N LYS A 43 7.62 0.73 -25.46
CA LYS A 43 8.04 2.15 -25.42
C LYS A 43 9.51 2.34 -25.79
N TYR A 44 10.39 1.44 -25.36
CA TYR A 44 11.84 1.55 -25.55
C TYR A 44 12.39 0.61 -26.62
N LYS A 45 11.53 -0.07 -27.39
CA LYS A 45 11.90 -1.02 -28.45
C LYS A 45 12.98 -2.01 -28.00
N LYS A 46 12.84 -2.54 -26.78
CA LYS A 46 13.87 -3.42 -26.21
C LYS A 46 13.87 -4.78 -26.93
N PRO A 47 15.01 -5.23 -27.48
CA PRO A 47 15.08 -6.47 -28.26
C PRO A 47 15.03 -7.76 -27.40
N GLY A 48 15.11 -7.64 -26.07
CA GLY A 48 15.15 -8.78 -25.15
C GLY A 48 14.27 -8.60 -23.93
N ALA A 49 14.29 -9.59 -23.04
CA ALA A 49 13.46 -9.62 -21.84
C ALA A 49 13.69 -8.38 -20.96
N VAL A 50 12.59 -7.70 -20.60
CA VAL A 50 12.65 -6.52 -19.74
C VAL A 50 12.91 -6.94 -18.30
N PHE A 51 14.04 -6.49 -17.75
CA PHE A 51 14.27 -6.53 -16.32
C PHE A 51 13.28 -5.58 -15.61
N LEU A 52 12.57 -6.10 -14.62
CA LEU A 52 11.72 -5.33 -13.72
C LEU A 52 11.79 -5.94 -12.32
N GLY A 53 12.34 -5.20 -11.36
CA GLY A 53 12.49 -5.60 -9.97
C GLY A 53 11.35 -5.09 -9.11
N LEU A 54 10.69 -5.98 -8.37
CA LEU A 54 9.67 -5.63 -7.39
C LEU A 54 10.33 -5.10 -6.10
N ILE A 55 10.09 -3.84 -5.76
CA ILE A 55 10.67 -3.21 -4.56
C ILE A 55 9.80 -3.47 -3.33
N HIS A 56 8.49 -3.31 -3.47
CA HIS A 56 7.53 -3.57 -2.41
C HIS A 56 6.23 -4.12 -2.98
N ARG A 57 5.33 -4.57 -2.10
CA ARG A 57 4.02 -5.11 -2.48
C ARG A 57 2.91 -4.30 -1.83
N LEU A 58 1.75 -4.31 -2.48
CA LEU A 58 0.49 -3.93 -1.86
C LEU A 58 -0.39 -5.18 -1.73
N ASP A 59 -1.25 -5.19 -0.71
CA ASP A 59 -2.25 -6.22 -0.55
C ASP A 59 -3.14 -6.27 -1.81
N ARG A 60 -3.53 -7.47 -2.25
CA ARG A 60 -4.38 -7.67 -3.43
C ARG A 60 -5.60 -6.73 -3.45
N PRO A 61 -6.42 -6.61 -2.39
CA PRO A 61 -7.61 -5.74 -2.41
C PRO A 61 -7.31 -4.23 -2.23
N ALA A 62 -6.05 -3.84 -1.96
CA ALA A 62 -5.67 -2.43 -1.82
C ALA A 62 -5.16 -1.85 -3.15
N GLY A 63 -5.39 -0.56 -3.37
CA GLY A 63 -4.86 0.17 -4.52
C GLY A 63 -3.76 1.16 -4.15
N GLY A 64 -3.16 1.82 -5.14
CA GLY A 64 -2.27 2.96 -4.95
C GLY A 64 -0.90 2.82 -5.59
N VAL A 65 0.08 3.59 -5.10
CA VAL A 65 1.44 3.64 -5.65
C VAL A 65 2.13 2.29 -5.50
N LEU A 66 2.52 1.69 -6.62
CA LEU A 66 3.39 0.51 -6.67
C LEU A 66 4.68 0.83 -7.43
N LEU A 67 5.82 0.75 -6.74
CA LEU A 67 7.13 1.11 -7.29
C LEU A 67 7.93 -0.12 -7.72
N PHE A 68 8.52 -0.04 -8.91
CA PHE A 68 9.42 -1.03 -9.49
C PHE A 68 10.78 -0.42 -9.85
N ALA A 69 11.81 -1.25 -9.82
CA ALA A 69 13.14 -0.93 -10.32
C ALA A 69 13.29 -1.42 -11.77
N ARG A 70 13.76 -0.54 -12.67
CA ARG A 70 14.05 -0.85 -14.08
C ARG A 70 15.47 -1.38 -14.30
N THR A 71 16.30 -1.40 -13.24
CA THR A 71 17.67 -1.93 -13.27
C THR A 71 17.98 -2.68 -11.98
N SER A 72 18.84 -3.70 -12.04
CA SER A 72 19.25 -4.50 -10.87
C SER A 72 19.97 -3.64 -9.81
N LYS A 73 20.79 -2.68 -10.25
CA LYS A 73 21.48 -1.73 -9.37
C LYS A 73 20.51 -0.82 -8.61
N ALA A 74 19.44 -0.35 -9.27
CA ALA A 74 18.39 0.41 -8.60
C ALA A 74 17.60 -0.46 -7.62
N LEU A 75 17.30 -1.72 -7.97
CA LEU A 75 16.61 -2.66 -7.09
C LEU A 75 17.38 -2.86 -5.78
N GLY A 76 18.67 -3.18 -5.84
CA GLY A 76 19.49 -3.40 -4.64
C GLY A 76 19.51 -2.17 -3.72
N ARG A 77 19.65 -0.97 -4.31
CA ARG A 77 19.65 0.29 -3.55
C ARG A 77 18.28 0.62 -2.95
N MET A 78 17.20 0.40 -3.69
CA MET A 78 15.84 0.62 -3.16
C MET A 78 15.50 -0.36 -2.05
N ASN A 79 15.89 -1.63 -2.19
CA ASN A 79 15.70 -2.62 -1.12
C ASN A 79 16.37 -2.17 0.18
N GLU A 80 17.55 -1.56 0.09
CA GLU A 80 18.25 -0.99 1.24
C GLU A 80 17.48 0.17 1.86
N ILE A 81 17.05 1.16 1.06
CA ILE A 81 16.26 2.32 1.54
C ILE A 81 14.95 1.86 2.22
N PHE A 82 14.28 0.83 1.69
CA PHE A 82 13.10 0.24 2.32
C PHE A 82 13.43 -0.51 3.62
N ARG A 83 14.59 -1.18 3.67
CA ARG A 83 15.06 -1.93 4.85
C ARG A 83 15.43 -0.99 5.99
N THR A 84 16.11 0.12 5.69
CA THR A 84 16.50 1.16 6.65
C THR A 84 15.37 2.11 7.01
N ARG A 85 14.20 1.97 6.36
CA ARG A 85 12.97 2.76 6.60
C ARG A 85 13.12 4.24 6.25
N GLU A 86 13.99 4.54 5.29
CA GLU A 86 14.17 5.88 4.71
C GLU A 86 13.07 6.26 3.70
N VAL A 87 12.06 5.39 3.54
CA VAL A 87 10.88 5.66 2.72
C VAL A 87 9.70 6.03 3.61
N ARG A 88 9.18 7.24 3.43
CA ARG A 88 7.94 7.68 4.04
C ARG A 88 6.76 7.20 3.19
N LYS A 89 5.85 6.46 3.81
CA LYS A 89 4.68 5.86 3.15
C LYS A 89 3.42 6.39 3.82
N THR A 90 2.62 7.11 3.06
CA THR A 90 1.32 7.61 3.50
C THR A 90 0.21 6.81 2.83
N TYR A 91 -0.73 6.34 3.64
CA TYR A 91 -1.92 5.63 3.20
C TYR A 91 -3.15 6.42 3.58
N LEU A 92 -4.22 6.24 2.82
CA LEU A 92 -5.56 6.64 3.21
C LEU A 92 -6.41 5.42 3.49
N ALA A 93 -7.15 5.45 4.59
CA ALA A 93 -8.06 4.39 4.99
C ALA A 93 -9.43 4.98 5.32
N ILE A 94 -10.49 4.43 4.73
CA ILE A 94 -11.86 4.75 5.14
C ILE A 94 -12.33 3.69 6.12
N VAL A 95 -12.75 4.12 7.32
CA VAL A 95 -13.23 3.26 8.41
C VAL A 95 -14.69 3.58 8.73
N GLY A 96 -15.41 2.59 9.29
CA GLY A 96 -16.82 2.73 9.67
C GLY A 96 -17.00 3.46 11.01
N GLU A 97 -16.11 3.19 11.95
CA GLU A 97 -16.15 3.75 13.30
C GLU A 97 -15.17 4.90 13.45
N ARG A 98 -15.49 5.86 14.34
CA ARG A 98 -14.54 6.93 14.69
C ARG A 98 -13.39 6.31 15.49
N PRO A 99 -12.12 6.62 15.18
CA PRO A 99 -11.02 6.24 16.07
C PRO A 99 -11.21 6.82 17.47
N PRO A 100 -10.67 6.16 18.53
CA PRO A 100 -10.75 6.68 19.89
C PRO A 100 -10.16 8.09 20.03
N GLU A 101 -9.04 8.33 19.35
CA GLU A 101 -8.35 9.61 19.29
C GLU A 101 -8.32 10.14 17.85
N ASP A 102 -8.31 11.47 17.68
CA ASP A 102 -8.20 12.07 16.34
C ASP A 102 -6.79 11.93 15.75
N GLU A 103 -5.76 11.72 16.58
CA GLU A 103 -4.39 11.37 16.15
C GLU A 103 -3.74 10.47 17.19
N ASP A 104 -3.06 9.41 16.75
CA ASP A 104 -2.33 8.51 17.65
C ASP A 104 -1.23 7.72 16.92
N THR A 105 -0.28 7.18 17.68
CA THR A 105 0.76 6.26 17.20
C THR A 105 0.57 4.86 17.77
N LEU A 106 0.09 3.96 16.91
CA LEU A 106 -0.16 2.57 17.26
C LEU A 106 1.12 1.74 17.20
N THR A 107 1.56 1.23 18.36
CA THR A 107 2.68 0.29 18.47
C THR A 107 2.19 -1.05 18.99
N HIS A 108 2.30 -2.09 18.16
CA HIS A 108 1.87 -3.45 18.50
C HIS A 108 2.88 -4.50 18.05
N PHE A 109 2.70 -5.74 18.50
CA PHE A 109 3.43 -6.91 18.02
C PHE A 109 2.55 -7.74 17.08
N LEU A 110 3.00 -7.93 15.84
CA LEU A 110 2.22 -8.58 14.79
C LEU A 110 2.75 -9.99 14.51
N LYS A 111 1.85 -10.98 14.52
CA LYS A 111 2.16 -12.37 14.18
C LYS A 111 1.34 -12.83 12.99
N LYS A 112 2.03 -13.21 11.90
CA LYS A 112 1.36 -13.77 10.72
C LYS A 112 0.96 -15.22 11.00
N ASN A 113 -0.29 -15.54 10.70
CA ASN A 113 -0.80 -16.89 10.57
C ASN A 113 -0.83 -17.25 9.08
N GLU A 114 0.04 -18.17 8.67
CA GLU A 114 0.18 -18.55 7.27
C GLU A 114 -1.02 -19.33 6.74
N LYS A 115 -1.59 -20.22 7.55
CA LYS A 115 -2.75 -21.06 7.16
C LYS A 115 -3.97 -20.22 6.79
N GLN A 116 -4.22 -19.15 7.54
CA GLN A 116 -5.37 -18.26 7.32
C GLN A 116 -5.03 -17.03 6.47
N ASN A 117 -3.76 -16.86 6.11
CA ASN A 117 -3.25 -15.64 5.48
C ASN A 117 -3.76 -14.37 6.19
N LYS A 118 -3.63 -14.35 7.52
CA LYS A 118 -4.13 -13.30 8.44
C LYS A 118 -3.04 -12.92 9.43
N THR A 119 -3.06 -11.68 9.92
CA THR A 119 -2.15 -11.18 10.93
C THR A 119 -2.90 -10.95 12.24
N TYR A 120 -2.36 -11.45 13.34
CA TYR A 120 -2.84 -11.19 14.69
C TYR A 120 -2.03 -10.09 15.35
N VAL A 121 -2.68 -9.30 16.20
CA VAL A 121 -2.11 -8.11 16.87
C VAL A 121 -2.12 -8.34 18.37
N TYR A 122 -0.97 -8.10 19.00
CA TYR A 122 -0.75 -8.27 20.44
C TYR A 122 -0.17 -6.97 21.02
N ASP A 123 -0.55 -6.67 22.27
CA ASP A 123 -0.08 -5.47 22.98
C ASP A 123 1.35 -5.67 23.54
N SER A 124 1.74 -6.93 23.79
CA SER A 124 3.09 -7.34 24.21
C SER A 124 3.71 -8.35 23.25
N GLU A 125 5.03 -8.53 23.35
CA GLU A 125 5.77 -9.45 22.49
C GLU A 125 5.34 -10.90 22.75
N VAL A 126 5.03 -11.62 21.66
CA VAL A 126 4.79 -13.06 21.68
C VAL A 126 5.74 -13.78 20.73
N LYS A 127 6.02 -15.07 20.98
CA LYS A 127 6.93 -15.87 20.16
C LYS A 127 6.54 -15.82 18.67
N GLY A 128 7.48 -15.37 17.84
CA GLY A 128 7.34 -15.25 16.39
C GLY A 128 6.57 -13.99 15.92
N SER A 129 6.22 -13.08 16.82
CA SER A 129 5.70 -11.77 16.45
C SER A 129 6.84 -10.81 16.07
N LYS A 130 6.50 -9.71 15.40
CA LYS A 130 7.42 -8.63 15.08
C LYS A 130 6.79 -7.31 15.47
N LYS A 131 7.57 -6.43 16.12
CA LYS A 131 7.15 -5.06 16.40
C LYS A 131 6.76 -4.34 15.11
N ALA A 132 5.64 -3.65 15.18
CA ALA A 132 5.08 -2.82 14.13
C ALA A 132 4.62 -1.48 14.70
N SER A 133 4.83 -0.41 13.95
CA SER A 133 4.43 0.94 14.34
C SER A 133 3.87 1.69 13.12
N MET A 134 2.83 2.47 13.37
CA MET A 134 2.25 3.42 12.43
C MET A 134 1.59 4.56 13.21
N SER A 135 1.54 5.75 12.62
CA SER A 135 0.72 6.86 13.13
C SER A 135 -0.48 7.05 12.22
N TYR A 136 -1.57 7.56 12.78
CA TYR A 136 -2.72 7.99 12.00
C TYR A 136 -3.24 9.31 12.51
N ARG A 137 -3.88 10.07 11.62
CA ARG A 137 -4.69 11.24 11.95
C ARG A 137 -6.05 11.16 11.25
N LEU A 138 -7.08 11.69 11.88
CA LEU A 138 -8.41 11.85 11.32
C LEU A 138 -8.35 13.01 10.30
N ALA A 139 -8.32 12.66 9.02
CA ALA A 139 -8.23 13.63 7.94
C ALA A 139 -9.60 14.18 7.53
N GLY A 140 -10.67 13.40 7.67
CA GLY A 140 -12.00 13.84 7.29
C GLY A 140 -13.11 12.99 7.88
N ARG A 141 -14.31 13.55 7.91
CA ARG A 141 -15.52 12.90 8.41
C ARG A 141 -16.67 13.09 7.43
N SER A 142 -17.45 12.03 7.26
CA SER A 142 -18.75 12.06 6.58
C SER A 142 -19.85 11.66 7.56
N ARG A 143 -21.10 11.56 7.08
CA ARG A 143 -22.21 11.05 7.90
C ARG A 143 -22.03 9.57 8.31
N ARG A 144 -21.29 8.78 7.52
CA ARG A 144 -21.23 7.31 7.69
C ARG A 144 -19.82 6.75 7.89
N PHE A 145 -18.79 7.52 7.55
CA PHE A 145 -17.42 7.06 7.51
C PHE A 145 -16.44 8.13 7.95
N PHE A 146 -15.26 7.69 8.35
CA PHE A 146 -14.12 8.53 8.72
C PHE A 146 -12.94 8.20 7.80
N LEU A 147 -12.23 9.24 7.37
CA LEU A 147 -11.02 9.13 6.56
C LEU A 147 -9.82 9.30 7.47
N LEU A 148 -8.98 8.27 7.54
CA LEU A 148 -7.70 8.31 8.24
C LEU A 148 -6.57 8.48 7.24
N GLU A 149 -5.67 9.40 7.52
CA GLU A 149 -4.34 9.41 6.93
C GLU A 149 -3.41 8.64 7.85
N VAL A 150 -2.70 7.65 7.29
CA VAL A 150 -1.85 6.72 8.03
C VAL A 150 -0.42 6.80 7.53
N GLU A 151 0.53 7.07 8.41
CA GLU A 151 1.96 6.99 8.14
C GLU A 151 2.55 5.66 8.63
N LEU A 152 3.08 4.86 7.71
CA LEU A 152 3.66 3.54 8.03
C LEU A 152 5.16 3.62 8.38
N HIS A 153 5.49 3.54 9.66
CA HIS A 153 6.89 3.43 10.13
C HIS A 153 7.48 2.03 9.85
N THR A 154 6.64 1.00 9.87
CA THR A 154 7.04 -0.38 9.51
C THR A 154 6.19 -0.92 8.36
N GLY A 155 6.62 -2.05 7.76
CA GLY A 155 5.90 -2.71 6.66
C GLY A 155 5.64 -4.18 6.96
N ARG A 156 4.77 -4.49 7.93
CA ARG A 156 4.38 -5.87 8.23
C ARG A 156 3.18 -6.31 7.37
N HIS A 157 3.00 -7.62 7.24
CA HIS A 157 1.91 -8.21 6.49
C HIS A 157 0.54 -7.73 7.04
N HIS A 158 -0.31 -7.17 6.17
CA HIS A 158 -1.62 -6.61 6.52
C HIS A 158 -1.59 -5.62 7.71
N GLN A 159 -0.49 -4.89 7.90
CA GLN A 159 -0.25 -4.11 9.13
C GLN A 159 -1.37 -3.12 9.45
N ILE A 160 -1.70 -2.21 8.51
CA ILE A 160 -2.73 -1.19 8.70
C ILE A 160 -4.08 -1.85 9.02
N ARG A 161 -4.48 -2.82 8.20
CA ARG A 161 -5.73 -3.56 8.32
C ARG A 161 -5.90 -4.20 9.70
N ALA A 162 -4.86 -4.88 10.18
CA ALA A 162 -4.88 -5.58 11.46
C ALA A 162 -4.85 -4.61 12.65
N GLN A 163 -4.00 -3.58 12.62
CA GLN A 163 -3.88 -2.62 13.73
C GLN A 163 -5.12 -1.73 13.84
N LEU A 164 -5.71 -1.26 12.73
CA LEU A 164 -6.95 -0.49 12.78
C LEU A 164 -8.14 -1.33 13.29
N ALA A 165 -8.22 -2.61 12.88
CA ALA A 165 -9.23 -3.52 13.42
C ALA A 165 -9.06 -3.79 14.93
N LYS A 166 -7.81 -3.90 15.42
CA LYS A 166 -7.50 -4.08 16.85
C LYS A 166 -8.04 -2.94 17.71
N ILE A 167 -8.05 -1.71 17.19
CA ILE A 167 -8.60 -0.54 17.89
C ILE A 167 -10.10 -0.30 17.60
N GLY A 168 -10.79 -1.29 17.02
CA GLY A 168 -12.23 -1.19 16.74
C GLY A 168 -12.60 -0.40 15.48
N CYS A 169 -11.63 -0.06 14.64
CA CYS A 169 -11.82 0.74 13.42
C CYS A 169 -11.51 -0.05 12.14
N PRO A 170 -12.19 -1.17 11.85
CA PRO A 170 -11.90 -1.96 10.66
C PRO A 170 -12.12 -1.13 9.38
N ILE A 171 -11.27 -1.38 8.37
CA ILE A 171 -11.33 -0.69 7.08
C ILE A 171 -12.59 -1.12 6.33
N LYS A 172 -13.29 -0.16 5.71
CA LYS A 172 -14.46 -0.42 4.88
C LYS A 172 -14.17 -1.45 3.78
N GLY A 173 -14.99 -2.48 3.73
CA GLY A 173 -14.86 -3.61 2.79
C GLY A 173 -14.01 -4.78 3.32
N ASP A 174 -13.29 -4.62 4.44
CA ASP A 174 -12.33 -5.61 4.91
C ASP A 174 -12.95 -6.67 5.84
N LEU A 175 -13.66 -7.63 5.24
CA LEU A 175 -14.28 -8.75 5.98
C LEU A 175 -13.27 -9.55 6.80
N LYS A 176 -12.05 -9.73 6.29
CA LYS A 176 -10.99 -10.53 6.96
C LYS A 176 -10.64 -9.96 8.35
N TYR A 177 -10.73 -8.65 8.48
CA TYR A 177 -10.40 -7.91 9.70
C TYR A 177 -11.62 -7.30 10.39
N GLY A 178 -12.82 -7.83 10.12
CA GLY A 178 -14.00 -7.57 10.95
C GLY A 178 -14.90 -6.45 10.48
N TYR A 179 -14.73 -5.93 9.26
CA TYR A 179 -15.75 -5.06 8.68
C TYR A 179 -16.99 -5.87 8.32
N SER A 180 -18.18 -5.29 8.45
CA SER A 180 -19.45 -6.03 8.37
C SER A 180 -19.89 -6.43 6.95
N ARG A 181 -19.43 -5.70 5.93
CA ARG A 181 -19.83 -5.92 4.51
C ARG A 181 -18.65 -5.69 3.56
N SER A 182 -18.49 -6.55 2.55
CA SER A 182 -17.52 -6.32 1.47
C SER A 182 -17.94 -5.14 0.59
N ASN A 183 -16.98 -4.59 -0.14
CA ASN A 183 -17.30 -3.78 -1.33
C ASN A 183 -17.73 -4.73 -2.47
N GLU A 184 -18.55 -4.22 -3.39
CA GLU A 184 -19.08 -5.01 -4.52
C GLU A 184 -17.98 -5.58 -5.42
N ASP A 185 -16.90 -4.83 -5.59
CA ASP A 185 -15.72 -5.20 -6.39
C ASP A 185 -14.69 -6.04 -5.62
N GLY A 186 -14.94 -6.40 -4.36
CA GLY A 186 -14.00 -7.13 -3.50
C GLY A 186 -12.78 -6.31 -3.05
N SER A 187 -12.74 -5.00 -3.33
CA SER A 187 -11.72 -4.09 -2.81
C SER A 187 -11.89 -3.81 -1.32
N ILE A 188 -10.87 -3.20 -0.73
CA ILE A 188 -10.98 -2.52 0.55
C ILE A 188 -10.69 -1.04 0.36
N CYS A 189 -11.26 -0.17 1.19
CA CYS A 189 -11.00 1.27 1.14
C CYS A 189 -9.66 1.62 1.81
N LEU A 190 -8.57 1.06 1.27
CA LEU A 190 -7.19 1.33 1.63
C LEU A 190 -6.40 1.70 0.37
N LEU A 191 -5.77 2.88 0.40
CA LEU A 191 -5.02 3.44 -0.71
C LEU A 191 -3.59 3.73 -0.27
N ALA A 192 -2.58 3.16 -0.93
CA ALA A 192 -1.21 3.61 -0.85
C ALA A 192 -1.08 4.96 -1.56
N ARG A 193 -1.41 6.04 -0.85
CA ARG A 193 -1.61 7.38 -1.41
C ARG A 193 -0.31 8.03 -1.84
N ARG A 194 0.73 7.99 -1.00
CA ARG A 194 1.97 8.74 -1.25
C ARG A 194 3.21 7.97 -0.83
N LEU A 195 4.24 8.04 -1.66
CA LEU A 195 5.56 7.47 -1.42
C LEU A 195 6.60 8.59 -1.56
N GLU A 196 7.42 8.77 -0.52
CA GLU A 196 8.46 9.81 -0.48
C GLU A 196 9.80 9.20 -0.06
N PHE A 197 10.85 9.43 -0.84
CA PHE A 197 12.19 8.88 -0.64
C PHE A 197 13.25 9.68 -1.40
N ILE A 198 14.52 9.44 -1.08
CA ILE A 198 15.65 9.97 -1.86
C ILE A 198 15.97 9.01 -3.01
N HIS A 199 15.98 9.52 -4.24
CA HIS A 199 16.22 8.72 -5.44
C HIS A 199 17.57 7.98 -5.33
N PRO A 200 17.63 6.65 -5.55
CA PRO A 200 18.80 5.83 -5.22
C PRO A 200 20.04 6.17 -6.06
N VAL A 201 19.83 6.74 -7.25
CA VAL A 201 20.90 7.17 -8.18
C VAL A 201 21.11 8.68 -8.15
N LYS A 202 20.11 9.47 -8.59
CA LYS A 202 20.13 10.93 -8.65
C LYS A 202 20.32 11.65 -7.30
N LYS A 203 20.00 11.03 -6.16
CA LYS A 203 20.04 11.63 -4.81
C LYS A 203 19.09 12.82 -4.61
N GLU A 204 18.10 12.96 -5.47
CA GLU A 204 17.05 13.97 -5.37
C GLU A 204 15.85 13.44 -4.59
N LYS A 205 15.08 14.34 -3.98
CA LYS A 205 13.81 14.00 -3.32
C LYS A 205 12.76 13.62 -4.36
N VAL A 206 12.17 12.44 -4.21
CA VAL A 206 11.08 11.95 -5.07
C VAL A 206 9.82 11.83 -4.24
N ILE A 207 8.72 12.37 -4.76
CA ILE A 207 7.38 12.29 -4.18
C ILE A 207 6.46 11.75 -5.28
N ILE A 208 5.80 10.62 -5.00
CA ILE A 208 4.86 9.98 -5.93
C ILE A 208 3.52 9.88 -5.23
N THR A 209 2.47 10.35 -5.88
CA THR A 209 1.13 10.45 -5.30
C THR A 209 0.11 9.78 -6.21
N ALA A 210 -0.61 8.77 -5.71
CA ALA A 210 -1.68 8.10 -6.42
C ALA A 210 -2.99 8.89 -6.29
N PRO A 211 -3.76 9.10 -7.37
CA PRO A 211 -5.05 9.79 -7.28
C PRO A 211 -6.04 9.06 -6.37
N LEU A 212 -7.02 9.79 -5.83
CA LEU A 212 -8.14 9.15 -5.13
C LEU A 212 -8.93 8.29 -6.11
N PRO A 213 -9.29 7.04 -5.75
CA PRO A 213 -10.13 6.22 -6.60
C PRO A 213 -11.49 6.87 -6.85
N GLU A 214 -12.09 6.56 -8.00
CA GLU A 214 -13.40 7.10 -8.36
C GLU A 214 -14.57 6.44 -7.59
N GLY A 215 -14.33 5.39 -6.80
CA GLY A 215 -15.38 4.66 -6.09
C GLY A 215 -16.16 5.50 -5.07
N ASP A 216 -17.41 5.12 -4.81
CA ASP A 216 -18.39 5.95 -4.09
C ASP A 216 -17.97 6.39 -2.69
N ALA A 217 -17.26 5.54 -1.93
CA ALA A 217 -16.79 5.92 -0.61
C ALA A 217 -15.71 7.02 -0.65
N TRP A 218 -14.85 7.00 -1.67
CA TRP A 218 -13.77 7.99 -1.83
C TRP A 218 -14.31 9.35 -2.29
N LYS A 219 -15.42 9.38 -3.04
CA LYS A 219 -16.09 10.62 -3.47
C LYS A 219 -16.47 11.52 -2.29
N LEU A 220 -16.83 10.93 -1.15
CA LEU A 220 -17.21 11.63 0.07
C LEU A 220 -16.09 12.51 0.65
N PHE A 221 -14.84 12.28 0.24
CA PHE A 221 -13.65 12.93 0.79
C PHE A 221 -12.82 13.67 -0.25
N ARG A 222 -13.35 13.93 -1.45
CA ARG A 222 -12.61 14.63 -2.53
C ARG A 222 -12.12 16.03 -2.17
N ASN A 223 -12.80 16.69 -1.23
CA ASN A 223 -12.47 18.06 -0.79
C ASN A 223 -11.56 18.08 0.44
N VAL A 224 -11.11 16.92 0.92
CA VAL A 224 -10.18 16.83 2.05
C VAL A 224 -8.77 16.96 1.52
N GLU A 225 -7.98 17.86 2.11
CA GLU A 225 -6.56 18.01 1.77
C GLU A 225 -5.74 16.88 2.43
N VAL A 226 -5.30 15.92 1.61
CA VAL A 226 -4.49 14.74 1.97
C VAL A 226 -3.47 14.34 0.89
#